data_AF-A0A949EDJ8-F1
#
_entry.id   AF-A0A949EDJ8-F1
#
_cell.length_a   1.000
_cell.length_b   1.000
_cell.length_c   1.000
_cell.angle_alpha   90.00
_cell.angle_beta   90.00
_cell.angle_gamma   90.00
#
_symmetry.space_group_name_H-M   'P 1'
#
loop_
_entity.id
_entity.type
_entity.pdbx_description
1 polymer ?
#
loop_
_entity_poly.entity_id
_entity_poly.type
_entity_poly.pdbx_seq_one_letter_code
_entity_poly.pdbx_strand_id
1 'polypeptide(L)'
;MEALKAIPQEDGSTTSFFEEEGWRNGLVKGSYKPWEMLLISWWAFDLNVGCDKEYGDPLTSQTLFYTSLKPWCRRASDMRNFTKFLRFWGWRL
;
A
#
# COMPACT_ATOMS: atom_id res chain seq x y z
N MET A 1 -4.91 -12.82 -0.40
CA MET A 1 -5.43 -11.48 -0.75
C MET A 1 -6.84 -11.57 -1.30
N GLU A 2 -7.17 -12.50 -2.21
CA GLU A 2 -8.52 -12.62 -2.79
C GLU A 2 -9.66 -12.75 -1.76
N ALA A 3 -9.45 -13.49 -0.67
CA ALA A 3 -10.43 -13.57 0.42
C ALA A 3 -10.77 -12.21 1.07
N LEU A 4 -9.86 -11.23 1.01
CA LEU A 4 -10.08 -9.87 1.52
C LEU A 4 -10.79 -8.96 0.51
N LYS A 5 -10.94 -9.39 -0.75
CA LYS A 5 -11.69 -8.63 -1.76
C LYS A 5 -13.18 -8.96 -1.78
N ALA A 6 -13.57 -10.09 -1.18
CA ALA A 6 -14.95 -10.57 -1.12
C ALA A 6 -15.30 -11.03 0.30
N ILE A 7 -15.37 -10.09 1.24
CA ILE A 7 -15.77 -10.35 2.62
C ILE A 7 -17.30 -10.47 2.66
N PRO A 8 -17.86 -11.59 3.14
CA PRO A 8 -19.30 -11.75 3.26
C PRO A 8 -19.87 -10.85 4.37
N GLN A 9 -21.03 -10.26 4.12
CA GLN A 9 -21.80 -9.48 5.10
C GLN A 9 -23.03 -10.27 5.60
N GLU A 10 -23.62 -9.84 6.71
CA GLU A 10 -24.77 -10.51 7.33
C GLU A 10 -26.02 -10.54 6.42
N ASP A 11 -26.13 -9.57 5.50
CA ASP A 11 -27.21 -9.46 4.52
C ASP A 11 -27.00 -10.34 3.27
N GLY A 12 -25.91 -11.11 3.21
CA GLY A 12 -25.55 -11.96 2.09
C GLY A 12 -24.82 -11.24 0.94
N SER A 13 -24.59 -9.94 1.05
CA SER A 13 -23.73 -9.20 0.12
C SER A 13 -22.24 -9.45 0.41
N THR A 14 -21.37 -8.94 -0.48
CA THR A 14 -19.92 -8.97 -0.25
C THR A 14 -19.34 -7.58 -0.37
N THR A 15 -18.26 -7.33 0.37
CA THR A 15 -17.51 -6.08 0.26
C THR A 15 -16.01 -6.35 0.24
N SER A 16 -15.26 -5.51 -0.48
CA SER A 16 -13.80 -5.51 -0.39
C SER A 16 -13.32 -4.85 0.89
N PHE A 17 -12.22 -5.36 1.47
CA PHE A 17 -11.47 -4.70 2.53
C PHE A 17 -10.72 -3.45 2.04
N PHE A 18 -10.50 -3.34 0.74
CA PHE A 18 -9.76 -2.26 0.10
C PHE A 18 -10.72 -1.32 -0.63
N GLU A 19 -10.33 -0.05 -0.75
CA GLU A 19 -11.00 0.91 -1.62
C GLU A 19 -10.88 0.42 -3.08
N GLU A 20 -11.99 0.36 -3.81
CA GLU A 20 -12.03 -0.20 -5.16
C GLU A 20 -12.02 0.88 -6.25
N GLU A 21 -12.22 2.14 -5.88
CA GLU A 21 -12.33 3.26 -6.83
C GLU A 21 -11.59 4.51 -6.35
N GLY A 22 -11.35 5.42 -7.29
CA GLY A 22 -10.74 6.72 -7.03
C GLY A 22 -9.26 6.68 -6.66
N TRP A 23 -8.76 7.81 -6.15
CA TRP A 23 -7.33 8.02 -5.85
C TRP A 23 -6.79 7.18 -4.68
N ARG A 24 -7.68 6.50 -3.95
CA ARG A 24 -7.36 5.60 -2.84
C ARG A 24 -7.47 4.12 -3.22
N ASN A 25 -7.72 3.78 -4.49
CA ASN A 25 -7.82 2.39 -4.94
C ASN A 25 -6.64 1.53 -4.42
N GLY A 26 -6.97 0.37 -3.86
CA GLY A 26 -6.00 -0.57 -3.27
C GLY A 26 -5.47 -0.17 -1.88
N LEU A 27 -5.95 0.92 -1.27
CA LEU A 27 -5.71 1.20 0.15
C LEU A 27 -6.75 0.49 1.00
N VAL A 28 -6.40 0.16 2.25
CA VAL A 28 -7.35 -0.42 3.20
C VAL A 28 -8.43 0.61 3.55
N LYS A 29 -9.70 0.19 3.55
CA LYS A 29 -10.83 1.04 3.94
C LYS A 29 -10.63 1.53 5.38
N GLY A 30 -10.87 2.83 5.60
CA GLY A 30 -10.71 3.45 6.92
C GLY A 30 -9.26 3.63 7.40
N SER A 31 -8.25 3.27 6.60
CA SER A 31 -6.83 3.39 7.00
C SER A 31 -6.25 4.79 6.85
N TYR A 32 -7.07 5.81 6.60
CA TYR A 32 -6.59 7.16 6.34
C TYR A 32 -5.90 7.77 7.57
N LYS A 33 -4.75 8.39 7.33
CA LYS A 33 -3.85 8.89 8.37
C LYS A 33 -3.67 10.42 8.23
N PRO A 34 -4.62 11.23 8.77
CA PRO A 34 -4.62 12.67 8.53
C PRO A 34 -3.39 13.38 9.11
N TRP A 35 -2.87 12.91 10.25
CA TRP A 35 -1.70 13.50 10.90
C TRP A 35 -0.42 13.17 10.14
N GLU A 36 -0.23 11.93 9.72
CA GLU A 36 0.90 11.49 8.91
C GLU A 36 0.86 12.15 7.53
N MET A 37 -0.33 12.27 6.93
CA MET A 37 -0.50 13.06 5.72
C MET A 37 -0.04 14.50 5.97
N LEU A 38 -0.55 15.19 6.98
CA LEU A 38 -0.19 16.60 7.24
C LEU A 38 1.33 16.78 7.47
N LEU A 39 1.93 15.90 8.27
CA LEU A 39 3.29 16.07 8.77
C LEU A 39 4.38 15.46 7.87
N ILE A 40 4.05 14.42 7.10
CA ILE A 40 5.03 13.60 6.38
C ILE A 40 4.81 13.64 4.86
N SER A 41 3.61 13.93 4.37
CA SER A 41 3.33 13.86 2.92
C SER A 41 4.20 14.77 2.08
N TRP A 42 4.57 15.96 2.58
CA TRP A 42 5.45 16.89 1.87
C TRP A 42 6.87 16.34 1.73
N TRP A 43 7.36 15.60 2.72
CA TRP A 43 8.67 14.94 2.66
C TRP A 43 8.62 13.69 1.78
N ALA A 44 7.57 12.89 1.95
CA ALA A 44 7.41 11.62 1.25
C ALA A 44 6.86 11.78 -0.17
N PHE A 45 6.32 12.94 -0.53
CA PHE A 45 5.53 13.23 -1.74
C PHE A 45 4.33 12.27 -1.92
N ASP A 46 3.72 11.80 -0.82
CA ASP A 46 2.58 10.86 -0.83
C ASP A 46 1.51 11.30 0.19
N LEU A 47 0.30 11.62 -0.27
CA LEU A 47 -0.84 11.96 0.59
C LEU A 47 -1.40 10.75 1.35
N ASN A 48 -1.06 9.53 0.92
CA ASN A 48 -1.45 8.28 1.55
C ASN A 48 -0.29 7.65 2.34
N VAL A 49 0.72 8.44 2.71
CA VAL A 49 1.83 7.96 3.54
C VAL A 49 1.32 7.36 4.84
N GLY A 50 1.85 6.18 5.21
CA GLY A 50 1.45 5.46 6.42
C GLY A 50 0.07 4.77 6.36
N CYS A 51 -0.68 4.90 5.27
CA CYS A 51 -1.91 4.12 5.08
C CYS A 51 -1.56 2.67 4.74
N ASP A 52 -2.33 1.74 5.30
CA ASP A 52 -2.24 0.32 4.93
C ASP A 52 -2.71 0.10 3.49
N LYS A 53 -2.06 -0.84 2.81
CA LYS A 53 -2.18 -1.05 1.36
C LYS A 53 -2.40 -2.53 1.06
N GLU A 54 -3.12 -2.81 -0.02
CA GLU A 54 -3.11 -4.15 -0.61
C GLU A 54 -1.66 -4.51 -0.95
N TYR A 55 -1.18 -5.67 -0.48
CA TYR A 55 0.13 -6.16 -0.88
C TYR A 55 0.20 -6.35 -2.40
N GLY A 56 -0.87 -6.88 -3.01
CA GLY A 56 -1.09 -6.89 -4.47
C GLY A 56 -0.04 -7.63 -5.30
N ASP A 57 -0.37 -7.92 -6.55
CA ASP A 57 0.63 -8.36 -7.52
C ASP A 57 1.38 -7.12 -8.06
N PRO A 58 2.73 -7.10 -8.08
CA PRO A 58 3.49 -5.97 -8.61
C PRO A 58 3.17 -5.58 -10.07
N LEU A 59 2.64 -6.50 -10.87
CA LEU A 59 2.30 -6.32 -12.28
C LEU A 59 0.91 -5.72 -12.49
N THR A 60 -0.03 -6.00 -11.58
CA THR A 60 -1.44 -5.61 -11.77
C THR A 60 -1.92 -4.57 -10.75
N SER A 61 -1.30 -4.51 -9.57
CA SER A 61 -1.64 -3.54 -8.54
C SER A 61 -0.91 -2.22 -8.76
N GLN A 62 -1.70 -1.14 -8.86
CA GLN A 62 -1.19 0.23 -8.98
C GLN A 62 -0.51 0.72 -7.69
N THR A 63 -0.83 0.09 -6.56
CA THR A 63 -0.40 0.53 -5.23
C THR A 63 0.95 -0.08 -4.85
N LEU A 64 1.99 0.77 -4.76
CA LEU A 64 3.33 0.37 -4.33
C LEU A 64 3.38 0.11 -2.82
N PHE A 65 3.96 -1.01 -2.42
CA PHE A 65 4.25 -1.32 -1.01
C PHE A 65 5.68 -0.86 -0.65
N TYR A 66 5.95 0.44 -0.79
CA TYR A 66 7.27 0.99 -0.52
C TYR A 66 7.53 1.12 0.99
N THR A 67 8.80 1.04 1.39
CA THR A 67 9.22 1.11 2.81
C THR A 67 10.15 2.28 3.13
N SER A 68 10.65 3.00 2.11
CA SER A 68 11.46 4.21 2.29
C SER A 68 10.62 5.47 2.09
N LEU A 69 10.75 6.45 2.99
CA LEU A 69 10.15 7.79 2.83
C LEU A 69 10.80 8.63 1.72
N LYS A 70 12.01 8.29 1.26
CA LYS A 70 12.67 9.00 0.15
C LYS A 70 11.90 8.74 -1.15
N PRO A 71 11.34 9.78 -1.82
CA PRO A 71 10.52 9.58 -3.03
C PRO A 71 11.23 8.82 -4.15
N TRP A 72 12.53 9.09 -4.34
CA TRP A 72 13.37 8.44 -5.35
C TRP A 72 13.70 6.97 -5.03
N CYS A 73 13.39 6.48 -3.83
CA CYS A 73 13.64 5.09 -3.42
C CYS A 73 12.37 4.22 -3.43
N ARG A 74 11.20 4.73 -3.83
CA ARG A 74 9.92 3.99 -3.72
C ARG A 74 9.96 2.62 -4.40
N ARG A 75 10.41 2.56 -5.65
CA ARG A 75 10.50 1.28 -6.39
C ARG A 75 11.58 0.34 -5.86
N ALA A 76 12.70 0.89 -5.40
CA ALA A 76 13.81 0.10 -4.87
C ALA A 76 13.47 -0.52 -3.49
N SER A 77 12.64 0.18 -2.71
CA SER A 77 12.16 -0.24 -1.40
C SER A 77 10.79 -0.93 -1.42
N ASP A 78 10.29 -1.27 -2.61
CA ASP A 78 8.99 -1.95 -2.78
C ASP A 78 9.10 -3.41 -2.30
N MET A 79 8.39 -3.70 -1.21
CA MET A 79 8.43 -4.98 -0.53
C MET A 79 7.86 -6.12 -1.39
N ARG A 80 7.01 -5.80 -2.37
CA ARG A 80 6.41 -6.79 -3.29
C ARG A 80 7.48 -7.53 -4.10
N ASN A 81 8.64 -6.90 -4.34
CA ASN A 81 9.84 -7.59 -4.82
C ASN A 81 10.81 -7.83 -3.66
N PHE A 82 10.57 -8.90 -2.91
CA PHE A 82 11.25 -9.14 -1.64
C PHE A 82 12.78 -9.21 -1.77
N THR A 83 13.31 -9.84 -2.81
CA THR A 83 14.75 -9.89 -3.09
C THR A 83 15.36 -8.50 -3.28
N LYS A 84 14.72 -7.63 -4.08
CA LYS A 84 15.19 -6.25 -4.29
C LYS A 84 15.06 -5.42 -3.02
N PHE A 85 13.97 -5.58 -2.28
CA PHE A 85 13.74 -4.95 -0.99
C PHE A 85 14.86 -5.30 0.01
N LEU A 86 15.22 -6.59 0.14
CA LEU A 86 16.29 -7.03 1.04
C LEU A 86 17.64 -6.43 0.62
N ARG A 87 17.98 -6.45 -0.67
CA ARG A 87 19.22 -5.80 -1.16
C ARG A 87 19.22 -4.29 -0.89
N PHE A 88 18.09 -3.61 -1.07
CA PHE A 88 17.95 -2.18 -0.78
C PHE A 88 18.25 -1.86 0.69
N TRP A 89 17.85 -2.74 1.62
CA TRP A 89 18.14 -2.62 3.04
C TRP A 89 19.50 -3.20 3.45
N GLY A 90 20.36 -3.56 2.49
CA GLY A 90 21.74 -3.98 2.75
C GLY A 90 21.93 -5.45 3.10
N TRP A 91 20.91 -6.29 2.92
CA TRP A 91 21.03 -7.72 3.12
C TRP A 91 21.91 -8.35 2.04
N ARG A 92 22.82 -9.25 2.44
CA ARG A 92 23.70 -9.99 1.55
C ARG A 92 23.04 -11.34 1.21
N LEU A 93 22.38 -11.40 0.06
CA LEU A 93 21.71 -12.58 -0.49
C LEU A 93 22.63 -13.40 -1.38
#